data_AF-A0AAV3PFT2-F1
#
_entry.id   AF-A0AAV3PFT2-F1
#
_cell.length_a   1.000
_cell.length_b   1.000
_cell.length_c   1.000
_cell.angle_alpha   90.00
_cell.angle_beta   90.00
_cell.angle_gamma   90.00
#
_symmetry.space_group_name_H-M   'P 1'
#
loop_
_entity.id
_entity.type
_entity.pdbx_description
1 polymer ?
#
loop_
_entity_poly.entity_id
_entity_poly.type
_entity_poly.pdbx_seq_one_letter_code
_entity_poly.pdbx_strand_id
1 'polypeptide(L)'
;MMTTYPGRLSCIPRRKIQEGKDAAKKKSKSITGKSSTSRKSKISMEQEFSNLSTVHENFEKSRESTVSAMLEYASSQKEVARTKKLEMWMILKNKEDRDDEDEEAYNMLKNDLFGH
;
A
#
# COMPACT_ATOMS: atom_id res chain seq x y z
N MET A 1 59.53 32.65 2.11
CA MET A 1 60.11 32.26 3.41
C MET A 1 59.28 31.12 3.96
N MET A 2 59.85 29.92 4.07
CA MET A 2 59.27 28.77 4.77
C MET A 2 59.69 28.81 6.24
N THR A 3 58.79 28.46 7.15
CA THR A 3 59.14 27.91 8.47
C THR A 3 58.12 26.84 8.86
N THR A 4 58.57 25.60 8.75
CA THR A 4 58.00 24.36 9.29
C THR A 4 58.39 24.21 10.77
N TYR A 5 57.61 23.44 11.56
CA TYR A 5 58.02 22.37 12.51
C TYR A 5 56.98 22.14 13.65
N PRO A 6 56.94 20.94 14.29
CA PRO A 6 55.71 20.13 14.44
C PRO A 6 55.51 19.54 15.86
N GLY A 7 54.55 18.63 16.03
CA GLY A 7 54.47 17.69 17.17
C GLY A 7 53.04 17.57 17.71
N ARG A 8 52.44 16.40 17.96
CA ARG A 8 52.94 15.09 18.45
C ARG A 8 52.17 13.94 17.75
N LEU A 9 52.82 12.93 17.16
CA LEU A 9 53.23 11.65 17.77
C LEU A 9 52.08 10.93 18.51
N SER A 10 51.40 9.96 17.89
CA SER A 10 51.76 8.53 17.81
C SER A 10 51.74 7.80 19.17
N CYS A 11 50.85 6.81 19.33
CA CYS A 11 51.24 5.46 19.79
C CYS A 11 50.03 4.51 19.88
N ILE A 12 50.02 3.55 18.96
CA ILE A 12 49.34 2.27 19.06
C ILE A 12 49.75 1.59 20.39
N PRO A 13 48.83 1.12 21.23
CA PRO A 13 49.20 0.26 22.35
C PRO A 13 49.79 -1.06 21.82
N ARG A 14 51.12 -1.20 21.92
CA ARG A 14 51.83 -2.44 21.63
C ARG A 14 51.42 -3.51 22.65
N ARG A 15 51.10 -4.69 22.13
CA ARG A 15 50.92 -5.94 22.89
C ARG A 15 52.18 -6.21 23.70
N LYS A 16 52.05 -6.40 25.02
CA LYS A 16 53.11 -7.04 25.81
C LYS A 16 53.09 -8.53 25.48
N ILE A 17 54.15 -8.97 24.81
CA ILE A 17 54.44 -10.39 24.60
C ILE A 17 54.92 -10.92 25.96
N GLN A 18 54.19 -11.87 26.52
CA GLN A 18 54.67 -12.69 27.62
C GLN A 18 54.79 -14.12 27.07
N GLU A 19 56.02 -14.51 26.76
CA GLU A 19 56.38 -15.86 26.34
C GLU A 19 56.28 -16.84 27.52
N GLY A 20 55.69 -18.00 27.24
CA GLY A 20 55.99 -19.26 27.92
C GLY A 20 55.16 -19.64 29.14
N LYS A 21 54.15 -20.50 28.95
CA LYS A 21 54.14 -21.83 29.61
C LYS A 21 53.07 -22.77 29.05
N ASP A 22 53.48 -24.02 29.00
CA ASP A 22 52.92 -25.19 28.34
C ASP A 22 51.47 -25.57 28.65
N ALA A 23 50.89 -26.20 27.62
CA ALA A 23 49.92 -27.29 27.65
C ALA A 23 48.79 -27.25 28.69
N ALA A 24 47.67 -26.65 28.30
CA ALA A 24 46.37 -27.22 28.62
C ALA A 24 45.52 -27.26 27.36
N LYS A 25 45.40 -28.43 26.74
CA LYS A 25 44.33 -28.71 25.79
C LYS A 25 43.00 -28.58 26.53
N LYS A 26 42.49 -27.35 26.68
CA LYS A 26 41.05 -27.17 26.88
C LYS A 26 40.42 -27.59 25.57
N LYS A 27 40.03 -28.87 25.50
CA LYS A 27 39.00 -29.30 24.57
C LYS A 27 37.87 -28.31 24.77
N SER A 28 37.70 -27.38 23.83
CA SER A 28 36.47 -26.63 23.69
C SER A 28 35.41 -27.69 23.49
N LYS A 29 34.78 -28.08 24.60
CA LYS A 29 33.67 -29.02 24.60
C LYS A 29 32.70 -28.39 23.62
N SER A 30 32.57 -29.02 22.45
CA SER A 30 31.55 -28.67 21.49
C SER A 30 30.27 -28.67 22.30
N ILE A 31 29.76 -27.47 22.59
CA ILE A 31 28.40 -27.37 23.05
C ILE A 31 27.63 -27.71 21.77
N THR A 32 27.38 -29.00 21.58
CA THR A 32 26.22 -29.50 20.86
C THR A 32 25.02 -28.97 21.64
N GLY A 33 24.82 -27.66 21.54
CA GLY A 33 23.62 -26.97 21.94
C GLY A 33 22.60 -27.42 20.94
N LYS A 34 21.65 -28.23 21.41
CA LYS A 34 20.50 -28.71 20.66
C LYS A 34 20.08 -27.62 19.66
N SER A 35 20.16 -27.95 18.37
CA SER A 35 19.50 -27.21 17.31
C SER A 35 17.98 -27.31 17.55
N SER A 36 17.50 -26.46 18.44
CA SER A 36 16.08 -26.31 18.80
C SER A 36 15.60 -24.90 18.47
N THR A 37 16.50 -23.91 18.41
CA THR A 37 16.18 -22.55 17.96
C THR A 37 15.81 -22.53 16.48
N SER A 38 16.58 -23.20 15.60
CA SER A 38 16.32 -23.24 14.15
C SER A 38 14.93 -23.76 13.78
N ARG A 39 14.46 -24.83 14.44
CA ARG A 39 13.12 -25.40 14.20
C ARG A 39 12.00 -24.51 14.73
N LYS A 40 12.16 -23.92 15.93
CA LYS A 40 11.19 -22.95 16.47
C LYS A 40 11.11 -21.66 15.62
N SER A 41 12.24 -21.16 15.15
CA SER A 41 12.30 -19.99 14.26
C SER A 41 11.64 -20.28 12.91
N LYS A 42 11.86 -21.48 12.34
CA LYS A 42 11.20 -21.89 11.09
C LYS A 42 9.67 -21.90 11.23
N ILE A 43 9.15 -22.50 12.31
CA ILE A 43 7.71 -22.53 12.60
C ILE A 43 7.15 -21.12 12.80
N SER A 44 7.87 -20.25 13.52
CA SER A 44 7.46 -18.85 13.73
C SER A 44 7.34 -18.09 12.40
N MET A 45 8.33 -18.24 11.51
CA MET A 45 8.31 -17.60 10.19
C MET A 45 7.18 -18.13 9.33
N GLU A 46 6.96 -19.45 9.28
CA GLU A 46 5.84 -20.05 8.54
C GLU A 46 4.48 -19.52 9.02
N GLN A 47 4.33 -19.32 10.33
CA GLN A 47 3.12 -18.74 10.92
C GLN A 47 2.97 -17.25 10.58
N GLU A 48 4.05 -16.47 10.60
CA GLU A 48 4.04 -15.07 10.19
C GLU A 48 3.70 -14.91 8.70
N PHE A 49 4.23 -15.77 7.82
CA PHE A 49 3.87 -15.78 6.40
C PHE A 49 2.40 -16.13 6.17
N SER A 50 1.86 -17.10 6.90
CA SER A 50 0.43 -17.44 6.85
C SER A 50 -0.45 -16.25 7.30
N ASN A 51 -0.06 -15.57 8.37
CA ASN A 51 -0.74 -14.37 8.84
C ASN A 51 -0.66 -13.24 7.80
N LEU A 52 0.49 -13.02 7.17
CA LEU A 52 0.64 -12.02 6.11
C LEU A 52 -0.21 -12.35 4.87
N SER A 53 -0.25 -13.62 4.46
CA SER A 53 -1.08 -14.07 3.34
C SER A 53 -2.56 -13.81 3.61
N THR A 54 -3.04 -14.17 4.80
CA THR A 54 -4.45 -13.96 5.17
C THR A 54 -4.80 -12.48 5.28
N VAL A 55 -3.92 -11.63 5.83
CA VAL A 55 -4.10 -10.18 5.86
C VAL A 55 -4.15 -9.61 4.43
N HIS A 56 -3.28 -10.07 3.55
CA HIS A 56 -3.26 -9.63 2.16
C HIS A 56 -4.56 -10.01 1.44
N GLU A 57 -5.00 -11.26 1.54
CA GLU A 57 -6.26 -11.72 0.95
C GLU A 57 -7.47 -10.93 1.46
N ASN A 58 -7.52 -10.65 2.76
CA ASN A 58 -8.59 -9.84 3.35
C ASN A 58 -8.54 -8.39 2.87
N PHE A 59 -7.33 -7.82 2.73
CA PHE A 59 -7.15 -6.48 2.18
C PHE A 59 -7.60 -6.41 0.72
N GLU A 60 -7.24 -7.39 -0.11
CA GLU A 60 -7.67 -7.44 -1.51
C GLU A 60 -9.19 -7.57 -1.65
N LYS A 61 -9.83 -8.45 -0.86
CA LYS A 61 -11.29 -8.55 -0.82
C LYS A 61 -11.94 -7.24 -0.38
N SER A 62 -11.39 -6.57 0.63
CA SER A 62 -11.89 -5.26 1.08
C SER A 62 -11.72 -4.19 0.00
N ARG A 63 -10.60 -4.20 -0.73
CA ARG A 63 -10.34 -3.27 -1.83
C ARG A 63 -11.33 -3.50 -2.97
N GLU A 64 -11.51 -4.75 -3.40
CA GLU A 64 -12.46 -5.12 -4.46
C GLU A 64 -13.90 -4.72 -4.09
N SER A 65 -14.33 -5.03 -2.86
CA SER A 65 -15.65 -4.64 -2.35
C SER A 65 -15.84 -3.11 -2.37
N THR A 66 -14.83 -2.36 -1.93
CA THR A 66 -14.88 -0.89 -1.91
C THR A 66 -14.99 -0.33 -3.32
N VAL A 67 -14.16 -0.82 -4.25
CA VAL A 67 -14.20 -0.39 -5.66
C VAL A 67 -15.55 -0.71 -6.28
N SER A 68 -16.09 -1.90 -6.03
CA SER A 68 -17.40 -2.31 -6.52
C SER A 68 -18.51 -1.38 -6.00
N ALA A 69 -18.52 -1.08 -4.70
CA ALA A 69 -19.49 -0.17 -4.10
C ALA A 69 -19.41 1.26 -4.68
N MET A 70 -18.19 1.75 -4.95
CA MET A 70 -17.99 3.05 -5.59
C MET A 70 -18.51 3.08 -7.03
N LEU A 71 -18.29 2.00 -7.79
CA LEU A 71 -18.80 1.88 -9.16
C LEU A 71 -20.32 1.83 -9.20
N GLU A 72 -20.94 1.06 -8.30
CA GLU A 72 -22.40 0.97 -8.16
C GLU A 72 -23.01 2.32 -7.74
N TYR A 73 -22.38 3.03 -6.81
CA TYR A 73 -22.82 4.37 -6.44
C TYR A 73 -22.74 5.34 -7.62
N ALA A 74 -21.63 5.32 -8.36
CA ALA A 74 -21.46 6.20 -9.52
C ALA A 74 -22.46 5.90 -10.65
N SER A 75 -22.77 4.62 -10.90
CA SER A 75 -23.81 4.24 -11.87
C SER A 75 -25.20 4.66 -11.38
N SER A 76 -25.51 4.44 -10.11
CA SER A 76 -26.77 4.88 -9.49
C SER A 76 -26.99 6.39 -9.65
N GLN A 77 -25.97 7.21 -9.41
CA GLN A 77 -26.07 8.67 -9.60
C GLN A 77 -26.35 9.05 -11.05
N LYS A 78 -25.72 8.36 -12.02
CA LYS A 78 -25.98 8.59 -13.44
C LYS A 78 -27.42 8.24 -13.82
N GLU A 79 -27.94 7.12 -13.32
CA GLU A 79 -29.33 6.72 -13.54
C GLU A 79 -30.31 7.73 -12.93
N VAL A 80 -30.07 8.19 -11.70
CA VAL A 80 -30.91 9.21 -11.05
C VAL A 80 -30.90 10.54 -11.82
N ALA A 81 -29.73 10.96 -12.32
CA ALA A 81 -29.65 12.15 -13.16
C ALA A 81 -30.42 11.97 -14.47
N ARG A 82 -30.31 10.79 -15.09
CA ARG A 82 -31.01 10.44 -16.33
C ARG A 82 -32.53 10.40 -16.13
N THR A 83 -33.03 9.81 -15.05
CA THR A 83 -34.48 9.75 -14.77
C THR A 83 -35.07 11.14 -14.57
N LYS A 84 -34.39 12.02 -13.84
CA LYS A 84 -34.83 13.43 -13.68
C LYS A 84 -34.89 14.18 -15.01
N LYS A 85 -33.88 14.00 -15.87
CA LYS A 85 -33.89 14.57 -17.23
C LYS A 85 -35.07 14.03 -18.04
N LEU A 86 -35.35 12.73 -17.96
CA LEU A 86 -36.45 12.09 -18.67
C LEU A 86 -37.82 12.59 -18.20
N GLU A 87 -37.99 12.78 -16.89
CA GLU A 87 -39.20 13.34 -16.29
C GLU A 87 -39.44 14.76 -16.78
N MET A 88 -38.42 15.62 -16.73
CA MET A 88 -38.52 17.00 -17.26
C MET A 88 -38.85 17.01 -18.75
N TRP A 89 -38.21 16.15 -19.54
CA TRP A 89 -38.49 16.02 -20.97
C TRP A 89 -39.95 15.60 -21.24
N MET A 90 -40.50 14.66 -20.43
CA MET A 90 -41.90 14.27 -20.53
C MET A 90 -42.87 15.39 -20.16
N ILE A 91 -42.55 16.19 -19.14
CA ILE A 91 -43.36 17.36 -18.75
C ILE A 91 -43.41 18.36 -19.90
N LEU A 92 -42.25 18.75 -20.45
CA LEU A 92 -42.16 19.70 -21.56
C LEU A 92 -42.85 19.17 -22.82
N LYS A 93 -42.68 17.89 -23.14
CA LYS A 93 -43.34 17.24 -24.30
C LYS A 93 -44.86 17.39 -24.27
N ASN A 94 -45.46 17.36 -23.08
CA ASN A 94 -46.90 17.38 -22.89
C ASN A 94 -47.45 18.78 -22.55
N LYS A 95 -46.60 19.81 -22.47
CA LYS A 95 -47.01 21.19 -22.25
C LYS A 95 -47.68 21.73 -23.53
N GLU A 96 -48.90 22.25 -23.38
CA GLU A 96 -49.73 22.72 -24.50
C GLU A 96 -49.17 24.01 -25.12
N ASP A 97 -48.78 24.97 -24.28
CA ASP A 97 -48.17 26.23 -24.69
C ASP A 97 -46.69 26.27 -24.28
N ARG A 98 -45.81 25.77 -25.15
CA ARG A 98 -44.36 25.90 -24.98
C ARG A 98 -43.88 27.25 -25.51
N ASP A 99 -43.14 27.98 -24.67
CA ASP A 99 -42.42 29.17 -25.09
C ASP A 99 -41.03 28.82 -25.66
N ASP A 100 -40.30 29.84 -26.12
CA ASP A 100 -38.98 29.63 -26.73
C ASP A 100 -37.97 29.00 -25.76
N GLU A 101 -38.09 29.28 -24.45
CA GLU A 101 -37.24 28.72 -23.41
C GLU A 101 -37.57 27.23 -23.16
N ASP A 102 -38.85 26.87 -23.12
CA ASP A 102 -39.29 25.48 -23.04
C ASP A 102 -38.81 24.66 -24.25
N GLU A 103 -38.84 25.25 -25.45
CA GLU A 103 -38.43 24.57 -26.68
C GLU A 103 -36.90 24.37 -26.71
N GLU A 104 -36.12 25.35 -26.23
CA GLU A 104 -34.68 25.20 -26.04
C GLU A 104 -34.36 24.10 -25.01
N ALA A 105 -35.01 24.13 -23.85
CA ALA A 105 -34.85 23.13 -22.80
C ALA A 105 -35.24 21.71 -23.28
N TYR A 106 -36.34 21.61 -24.04
CA TYR A 106 -36.79 20.36 -24.64
C TYR A 106 -35.75 19.78 -25.60
N ASN A 107 -35.19 20.61 -26.50
CA ASN A 107 -34.20 20.17 -27.47
C ASN A 107 -32.88 19.79 -26.81
N MET A 108 -32.40 20.54 -25.82
CA MET A 108 -31.22 20.16 -25.03
C MET A 108 -31.42 18.81 -24.35
N LEU A 109 -32.56 18.61 -23.67
CA LEU A 109 -32.86 17.35 -22.99
C LEU A 109 -33.01 16.19 -23.97
N LYS A 110 -33.61 16.42 -25.15
CA LYS A 110 -33.74 15.41 -26.20
C LYS A 110 -32.36 14.95 -26.70
N ASN A 111 -31.45 15.89 -26.94
CA ASN A 111 -30.10 15.58 -27.39
C ASN A 111 -29.30 14.86 -26.29
N ASP A 112 -29.39 15.32 -25.05
CA ASP A 112 -28.73 14.70 -23.89
C ASP A 112 -29.23 13.27 -23.58
N LEU A 113 -30.51 13.00 -23.78
CA LEU A 113 -31.14 11.71 -23.47
C LEU A 113 -31.04 10.69 -24.61
N PHE A 114 -31.06 11.16 -25.86
CA PHE A 114 -31.24 10.31 -27.04
C PHE A 114 -30.18 10.50 -28.14
N GLY A 115 -29.32 11.52 -28.05
CA GLY A 115 -28.23 11.73 -29.01
C GLY A 115 -28.68 12.16 -30.42
N HIS A 116 -29.81 12.86 -30.51
CA HIS A 116 -30.39 13.36 -31.76
C HIS A 116 -29.95 14.77 -32.14
#